data_AF-A0A7K9RGN0-F1
#
_entry.id   AF-A0A7K9RGN0-F1
#
_cell.length_a   1.000
_cell.length_b   1.000
_cell.length_c   1.000
_cell.angle_alpha   90.00
_cell.angle_beta   90.00
_cell.angle_gamma   90.00
#
_symmetry.space_group_name_H-M   'P 1'
#
loop_
_entity.id
_entity.type
_entity.pdbx_description
1 polymer ?
#
loop_
_entity_poly.entity_id
_entity_poly.type
_entity_poly.pdbx_seq_one_letter_code
_entity_poly.pdbx_strand_id
1 'polypeptide(L)' 'KAVDPVEWSVRDVVEYFTEAGFPEQAGAFQEQEIDGKSLLLMQRADVLTGLSIRLGPALKI' A
#
# COMPACT_ATOMS: atom_id res chain seq x y z
N LYS A 1 -12.12 -6.40 16.81
CA LYS A 1 -12.74 -5.72 15.64
C LYS A 1 -11.59 -5.29 14.75
N ALA A 2 -11.64 -5.60 13.45
CA ALA A 2 -10.72 -4.98 12.52
C ALA A 2 -10.95 -3.46 12.55
N VAL A 3 -9.86 -2.70 12.58
CA VAL A 3 -9.89 -1.23 12.47
C VAL A 3 -10.32 -0.90 11.05
N ASP A 4 -11.20 0.09 10.89
CA ASP A 4 -11.63 0.56 9.57
C ASP A 4 -10.39 1.00 8.75
N PRO A 5 -10.20 0.53 7.50
CA PRO A 5 -9.07 0.92 6.67
C PRO A 5 -8.88 2.42 6.51
N VAL A 6 -9.93 3.23 6.63
CA VAL A 6 -9.83 4.70 6.58
C VAL A 6 -9.03 5.29 7.76
N GLU A 7 -8.91 4.56 8.86
CA GLU A 7 -8.18 4.97 10.08
C GLU A 7 -6.80 4.31 10.19
N TRP A 8 -6.36 3.56 9.17
CA TRP A 8 -5.04 2.95 9.18
C TRP A 8 -3.94 4.00 9.12
N SER A 9 -2.95 3.85 10.01
CA SER A 9 -1.68 4.56 9.91
C SER A 9 -0.83 3.98 8.79
N VAL A 10 0.25 4.68 8.42
CA VAL A 10 1.24 4.17 7.46
C VAL A 10 1.76 2.78 7.88
N ARG A 11 1.99 2.58 9.18
CA ARG A 11 2.46 1.29 9.70
C ARG A 11 1.45 0.18 9.45
N ASP A 12 0.16 0.45 9.63
CA ASP A 12 -0.90 -0.56 9.44
C ASP A 12 -1.01 -0.94 7.96
N VAL A 13 -0.84 0.03 7.04
CA VAL A 13 -0.75 -0.23 5.59
C VAL A 13 0.45 -1.12 5.25
N VAL A 14 1.62 -0.82 5.81
CA VAL A 14 2.86 -1.60 5.60
C VAL A 14 2.70 -3.02 6.11
N GLU A 15 2.13 -3.19 7.31
CA GLU A 15 1.89 -4.50 7.91
C GLU A 15 0.90 -5.31 7.07
N TYR A 16 -0.20 -4.69 6.61
CA TYR A 16 -1.17 -5.31 5.73
C TYR A 16 -0.54 -5.88 4.45
N PHE A 17 0.25 -5.08 3.73
CA PHE A 17 0.91 -5.55 2.50
C PHE A 17 2.03 -6.55 2.76
N THR A 18 2.71 -6.45 3.89
CA THR A 18 3.71 -7.44 4.33
C THR A 18 3.05 -8.80 4.58
N GLU A 19 1.96 -8.84 5.34
CA GLU A 19 1.20 -10.06 5.65
C GLU A 19 0.51 -10.65 4.41
N ALA A 20 0.10 -9.80 3.47
CA ALA A 20 -0.45 -10.23 2.18
C ALA A 20 0.60 -10.84 1.23
N GLY A 21 1.88 -10.85 1.60
CA GLY A 21 2.97 -11.45 0.82
C GLY A 21 3.69 -10.49 -0.12
N PHE A 22 3.58 -9.18 0.12
CA PHE A 22 4.24 -8.12 -0.66
C PHE A 22 5.24 -7.28 0.17
N PRO A 23 6.18 -7.89 0.93
CA PRO A 23 7.09 -7.14 1.81
C PRO A 23 8.03 -6.18 1.06
N GLU A 24 8.42 -6.51 -0.18
CA GLU A 24 9.24 -5.63 -1.02
C GLU A 24 8.47 -4.36 -1.41
N GLN A 25 7.17 -4.49 -1.68
CA GLN A 25 6.31 -3.36 -2.06
C GLN A 25 5.84 -2.56 -0.85
N ALA A 26 5.68 -3.20 0.30
CA ALA A 26 5.29 -2.55 1.56
C ALA A 26 6.23 -1.37 1.91
N GLY A 27 7.53 -1.50 1.61
CA GLY A 27 8.50 -0.41 1.79
C GLY A 27 8.16 0.87 1.00
N ALA A 28 7.60 0.74 -0.21
CA ALA A 28 7.20 1.90 -1.01
C ALA A 28 6.06 2.69 -0.37
N PHE A 29 5.10 2.00 0.27
CA PHE A 29 4.03 2.66 1.03
C PHE A 29 4.58 3.41 2.24
N GLN A 30 5.62 2.88 2.90
CA GLN A 30 6.31 3.56 4.00
C GLN A 30 7.05 4.82 3.53
N GLU A 31 7.80 4.73 2.43
CA GLU A 31 8.61 5.84 1.88
C GLU A 31 7.74 7.00 1.36
N GLN A 32 6.57 6.68 0.79
CA GLN A 32 5.62 7.67 0.28
C GLN A 32 4.58 8.11 1.34
N GLU A 33 4.75 7.69 2.59
CA GLU A 33 3.87 8.04 3.72
C GLU A 33 2.38 7.73 3.46
N ILE A 34 2.10 6.59 2.80
CA ILE A 34 0.74 6.20 2.43
C ILE A 34 0.02 5.64 3.66
N ASP A 35 -0.90 6.44 4.20
CA ASP A 35 -1.87 6.02 5.21
C ASP A 35 -3.15 5.42 4.59
N GLY A 36 -4.08 4.98 5.43
CA GLY A 36 -5.33 4.35 4.99
C GLY A 36 -6.20 5.22 4.10
N LYS A 37 -6.27 6.53 4.38
CA LYS A 37 -7.03 7.49 3.56
C LYS A 37 -6.41 7.64 2.18
N SER A 38 -5.09 7.79 2.14
CA SER A 38 -4.33 7.91 0.90
C SER A 38 -4.44 6.64 0.07
N LEU A 39 -4.30 5.47 0.70
CA LEU A 39 -4.44 4.16 0.07
C LEU A 39 -5.79 3.99 -0.63
N LEU A 40 -6.88 4.37 0.04
CA LEU A 40 -8.24 4.26 -0.51
C LEU A 40 -8.53 5.21 -1.67
N LEU A 41 -7.69 6.23 -1.87
CA LEU A 41 -7.79 7.19 -2.98
C LEU A 41 -6.86 6.84 -4.16
N MET A 42 -5.94 5.89 -3.98
CA MET A 42 -4.99 5.49 -5.01
C MET A 42 -5.69 4.90 -6.24
N GLN A 43 -5.17 5.24 -7.40
CA GLN A 43 -5.55 4.64 -8.67
C GLN A 43 -4.44 3.74 -9.21
N ARG A 44 -4.77 2.92 -10.22
CA ARG A 44 -3.80 2.02 -10.87
C ARG A 44 -2.55 2.75 -11.37
N ALA A 45 -2.70 3.98 -11.85
CA ALA A 45 -1.57 4.79 -12.31
C ALA A 45 -0.59 5.09 -11.16
N ASP A 46 -1.10 5.46 -9.99
CA ASP A 46 -0.29 5.80 -8.81
C ASP A 46 0.54 4.62 -8.32
N VAL A 47 -0.02 3.41 -8.36
CA VAL A 47 0.69 2.17 -8.00
C VAL A 47 1.84 1.88 -8.98
N LEU A 48 1.62 2.09 -10.28
CA LEU A 48 2.59 1.77 -11.32
C LEU A 48 3.71 2.81 -11.45
N THR A 49 3.41 4.10 -11.23
CA THR A 49 4.38 5.18 -11.44
C THR A 49 4.83 5.84 -10.14
N GLY A 50 3.94 6.01 -9.16
CA GLY A 50 4.22 6.69 -7.89
C GLY A 50 4.96 5.80 -6.89
N LEU A 51 4.62 4.51 -6.82
CA LEU A 51 5.28 3.54 -5.93
C LEU A 51 6.44 2.77 -6.60
N SER A 52 6.68 2.99 -7.90
CA SER A 52 7.67 2.23 -8.70
C SER A 52 7.54 0.70 -8.59
N ILE A 53 6.33 0.20 -8.33
CA ILE A 53 6.05 -1.22 -8.21
C ILE A 53 6.02 -1.85 -9.61
N ARG A 54 6.73 -2.96 -9.79
CA ARG A 54 6.75 -3.71 -11.06
C ARG A 54 5.32 -4.12 -11.45
N LEU A 55 5.02 -4.12 -12.76
CA LEU A 55 3.69 -4.42 -13.30
C LEU A 55 3.11 -5.75 -12.78
N GLY A 56 3.93 -6.80 -12.62
CA GLY A 56 3.47 -8.10 -12.12
C GLY A 56 2.86 -8.02 -10.70
N PRO A 57 3.63 -7.58 -9.68
CA PRO A 57 3.10 -7.31 -8.35
C PRO A 57 1.95 -6.29 -8.32
N ALA A 58 2.01 -5.21 -9.11
CA ALA A 58 0.96 -4.19 -9.16
C ALA A 58 -0.40 -4.69 -9.67
N LEU A 59 -0.45 -5.83 -10.37
CA LEU A 59 -1.70 -6.48 -10.78
C LEU A 59 -2.31 -7.38 -9.70
N LYS A 60 -1.56 -7.66 -8.62
CA LYS A 60 -1.96 -8.57 -7.53
C LYS A 60 -2.30 -7.84 -6.22
N ILE A 61 -1.84 -6.60 -6.11
CA ILE A 61 -2.19 -5.62 -5.07
C ILE A 61 -3.52 -4.98 -5.44
#